data_AF-A0A2D9CDU5-F1
#
_entry.id   AF-A0A2D9CDU5-F1
#
_cell.length_a   1.000
_cell.length_b   1.000
_cell.length_c   1.000
_cell.angle_alpha   90.00
_cell.angle_beta   90.00
_cell.angle_gamma   90.00
#
_symmetry.space_group_name_H-M   'P 1'
#
loop_
_entity.id
_entity.type
_entity.pdbx_description
1 polymer ?
#
loop_
_entity_poly.entity_id
_entity_poly.type
_entity_poly.pdbx_seq_one_letter_code
_entity_poly.pdbx_strand_id
1 'polypeptide(L)'
;MELPTALQGKPKSKLTLDDCVFLVLRNANARGEWMNFWSISERILGTVNKKYGEPTISASIRNMRKEHCREAYDLPRYGEVILKRRMFNSKGYEYKLILKGE
;
A
#
# COMPACT_ATOMS: atom_id res chain seq x y z
N MET A 1 0.61 11.66 -11.36
CA MET A 1 -0.26 10.46 -11.28
C MET A 1 -1.54 10.83 -10.56
N GLU A 2 -2.68 10.58 -11.18
CA GLU A 2 -4.00 10.85 -10.61
C GLU A 2 -4.41 9.74 -9.63
N LEU A 3 -5.24 10.06 -8.63
CA LEU A 3 -5.76 9.05 -7.70
C LEU A 3 -6.79 8.16 -8.41
N PRO A 4 -6.82 6.83 -8.16
CA PRO A 4 -7.87 5.97 -8.69
C PRO A 4 -9.25 6.46 -8.29
N THR A 5 -10.23 6.25 -9.16
CA THR A 5 -11.62 6.68 -8.97
C THR A 5 -12.19 6.21 -7.62
N ALA A 6 -11.80 5.03 -7.14
CA ALA A 6 -12.26 4.49 -5.85
C ALA A 6 -11.81 5.32 -4.62
N LEU A 7 -10.80 6.17 -4.77
CA LEU A 7 -10.24 7.01 -3.70
C LEU A 7 -10.53 8.50 -3.91
N GLN A 8 -10.97 8.91 -5.11
CA GLN A 8 -11.32 10.30 -5.39
C GLN A 8 -12.51 10.75 -4.53
N GLY A 9 -12.34 11.82 -3.77
CA GLY A 9 -13.39 12.38 -2.90
C GLY A 9 -13.75 11.54 -1.67
N LYS A 10 -13.06 10.42 -1.41
CA LYS A 10 -13.36 9.56 -0.27
C LYS A 10 -12.87 10.21 1.04
N PRO A 11 -13.75 10.46 2.03
CA PRO A 11 -13.34 11.06 3.29
C PRO A 11 -12.46 10.10 4.10
N LYS A 12 -11.53 10.65 4.89
CA LYS A 12 -10.59 9.87 5.71
C LYS A 12 -11.28 8.84 6.62
N SER A 13 -12.46 9.16 7.12
CA SER A 13 -13.26 8.28 7.99
C SER A 13 -13.79 7.01 7.31
N LYS A 14 -13.87 7.02 5.97
CA LYS A 14 -14.36 5.89 5.15
C LYS A 14 -13.23 5.09 4.51
N LEU A 15 -11.97 5.50 4.67
CA LEU A 15 -10.84 4.76 4.13
C LEU A 15 -10.75 3.38 4.80
N THR A 16 -10.65 2.35 3.96
CA THR A 16 -10.36 0.99 4.39
C THR A 16 -8.87 0.85 4.70
N LEU A 17 -8.48 -0.28 5.32
CA LEU A 17 -7.06 -0.57 5.49
C LEU A 17 -6.34 -0.69 4.14
N ASP A 18 -6.97 -1.34 3.15
CA ASP A 18 -6.41 -1.49 1.81
C ASP A 18 -6.19 -0.12 1.16
N ASP A 19 -7.12 0.82 1.34
CA ASP A 19 -6.97 2.18 0.84
C ASP A 19 -5.76 2.87 1.48
N CYS A 20 -5.62 2.73 2.80
CA CYS A 20 -4.54 3.33 3.56
C CYS A 20 -3.18 2.75 3.15
N VAL A 21 -3.07 1.42 3.03
CA VAL A 21 -1.84 0.73 2.62
C VAL A 21 -1.47 1.10 1.18
N PHE A 22 -2.43 1.12 0.26
CA PHE A 22 -2.21 1.55 -1.11
C PHE A 22 -1.68 3.00 -1.16
N LEU A 23 -2.33 3.94 -0.48
CA LEU A 23 -1.91 5.34 -0.45
C LEU A 23 -0.49 5.51 0.10
N VAL A 24 -0.15 4.79 1.17
CA VAL A 24 1.20 4.84 1.75
C VAL A 24 2.23 4.31 0.75
N LEU A 25 2.00 3.14 0.16
CA LEU A 25 2.94 2.53 -0.78
C LEU A 25 3.07 3.32 -2.09
N ARG A 26 1.97 3.88 -2.59
CA ARG A 26 1.96 4.77 -3.75
C ARG A 26 2.79 6.03 -3.49
N ASN A 27 2.56 6.70 -2.36
CA ASN A 27 3.31 7.91 -2.00
C ASN A 27 4.79 7.60 -1.71
N ALA A 28 5.11 6.39 -1.25
CA ALA A 28 6.48 5.92 -1.12
C ALA A 28 7.13 5.67 -2.49
N ASN A 29 6.44 4.95 -3.39
CA ASN A 29 6.91 4.69 -4.75
C ASN A 29 7.19 6.01 -5.50
N ALA A 30 6.31 7.00 -5.41
CA ALA A 30 6.50 8.32 -6.01
C ALA A 30 7.76 9.07 -5.51
N ARG A 31 8.27 8.71 -4.33
CA ARG A 31 9.53 9.21 -3.75
C ARG A 31 10.72 8.27 -3.96
N GLY A 32 10.51 7.14 -4.64
CA GLY A 32 11.53 6.09 -4.78
C GLY A 32 11.79 5.29 -3.49
N GLU A 33 10.93 5.42 -2.48
CA GLU A 33 11.12 4.81 -1.16
C GLU A 33 10.57 3.38 -1.10
N TRP A 34 11.22 2.56 -0.28
CA TRP A 34 10.71 1.25 0.15
C TRP A 34 10.10 1.39 1.54
N MET A 35 9.03 0.64 1.79
CA MET A 35 8.30 0.72 3.06
C MET A 35 8.33 -0.61 3.79
N ASN A 36 8.79 -0.61 5.03
CA ASN A 36 8.63 -1.74 5.94
C ASN A 36 7.29 -1.67 6.68
N PHE A 37 6.95 -2.74 7.39
CA PHE A 37 5.71 -2.82 8.16
C PHE A 37 5.53 -1.67 9.16
N TRP A 38 6.57 -1.36 9.94
CA TRP A 38 6.50 -0.35 11.00
C TRP A 38 6.21 1.03 10.42
N SER A 39 6.92 1.42 9.36
CA SER A 39 6.70 2.69 8.67
C SER A 39 5.31 2.79 8.04
N ILE A 40 4.77 1.68 7.53
CA ILE A 40 3.38 1.66 7.03
C ILE A 40 2.41 1.90 8.20
N SER A 41 2.56 1.16 9.30
CA SER A 41 1.68 1.29 10.47
C SER A 41 1.70 2.71 11.06
N GLU A 42 2.88 3.34 11.16
CA GLU A 42 3.04 4.72 11.64
C GLU A 42 2.40 5.75 10.70
N ARG A 43 2.60 5.62 9.38
CA ARG A 43 1.99 6.53 8.40
C ARG A 43 0.46 6.42 8.40
N ILE A 44 -0.08 5.21 8.57
CA ILE A 44 -1.53 5.00 8.69
C ILE A 44 -2.05 5.63 9.98
N LEU A 45 -1.36 5.43 11.11
CA LEU A 45 -1.73 6.05 12.39
C LEU A 45 -1.80 7.58 12.27
N GLY A 46 -0.80 8.22 11.65
CA GLY A 46 -0.80 9.67 11.41
C GLY A 46 -1.92 10.16 10.46
N THR A 47 -2.49 9.29 9.63
CA THR A 47 -3.50 9.66 8.64
C THR A 47 -4.93 9.45 9.12
N VAL A 48 -5.21 8.31 9.76
CA VAL A 48 -6.57 7.88 10.16
C VAL A 48 -6.72 7.66 11.66
N ASN A 49 -5.69 7.98 12.46
CA ASN A 49 -5.65 7.78 13.91
C ASN A 49 -6.00 6.34 14.35
N LYS A 50 -5.57 5.35 13.55
CA LYS A 50 -5.75 3.92 13.82
C LYS A 50 -4.43 3.19 13.65
N LYS A 51 -4.12 2.31 14.60
CA LYS A 51 -2.93 1.45 14.56
C LYS A 51 -3.32 0.04 14.09
N TYR A 52 -2.56 -0.49 13.13
CA TYR A 52 -2.77 -1.83 12.60
C TYR A 52 -1.55 -2.70 12.85
N GLY A 53 -1.79 -3.97 13.19
CA GLY A 53 -0.74 -4.96 13.43
C GLY A 53 -0.16 -5.55 12.14
N GLU A 54 0.99 -6.21 12.27
CA GLU A 54 1.72 -6.81 11.14
C GLU A 54 0.91 -7.82 10.34
N PRO A 55 0.14 -8.74 10.95
CA PRO A 55 -0.66 -9.69 10.19
C PRO A 55 -1.70 -8.98 9.31
N THR A 56 -2.30 -7.90 9.80
CA THR A 56 -3.36 -7.16 9.10
C THR A 56 -2.79 -6.35 7.95
N ILE A 57 -1.68 -5.63 8.16
CA ILE A 57 -1.01 -4.90 7.08
C ILE A 57 -0.46 -5.88 6.03
N SER A 58 0.12 -7.00 6.45
CA SER A 58 0.60 -8.04 5.52
C SER A 58 -0.54 -8.66 4.70
N ALA A 59 -1.72 -8.86 5.31
CA ALA A 59 -2.91 -9.30 4.59
C ALA A 59 -3.33 -8.26 3.54
N SER A 60 -3.32 -6.98 3.90
CA SER A 60 -3.66 -5.87 3.00
C SER A 60 -2.69 -5.74 1.82
N ILE A 61 -1.37 -5.86 2.05
CA ILE A 61 -0.36 -5.89 0.98
C ILE A 61 -0.62 -7.05 0.01
N ARG A 62 -0.99 -8.23 0.52
CA ARG A 62 -1.38 -9.37 -0.34
C ARG A 62 -2.68 -9.11 -1.09
N ASN A 63 -3.64 -8.38 -0.51
CA ASN A 63 -4.89 -8.02 -1.17
C ASN A 63 -4.67 -7.19 -2.43
N MET A 64 -3.59 -6.39 -2.51
CA MET A 64 -3.25 -5.64 -3.74
C MET A 64 -3.15 -6.53 -4.98
N ARG A 65 -2.83 -7.82 -4.81
CA ARG A 65 -2.75 -8.80 -5.90
C ARG A 65 -4.10 -9.36 -6.33
N LYS A 66 -5.16 -9.14 -5.55
CA LYS A 66 -6.53 -9.64 -5.81
C LYS A 66 -7.27 -8.70 -6.76
N GLU A 67 -8.18 -9.27 -7.53
CA GLU A 67 -8.95 -8.58 -8.57
C GLU A 67 -9.63 -7.30 -8.06
N HIS A 68 -10.37 -7.37 -6.96
CA HIS A 68 -11.06 -6.20 -6.40
C HIS A 68 -10.13 -5.02 -6.07
N CYS A 69 -8.92 -5.27 -5.55
CA CYS A 69 -7.96 -4.19 -5.29
C CYS A 69 -7.32 -3.69 -6.58
N ARG A 70 -7.05 -4.60 -7.54
CA ARG A 70 -6.48 -4.19 -8.83
C ARG A 70 -7.43 -3.26 -9.58
N GLU A 71 -8.72 -3.58 -9.58
CA GLU A 71 -9.77 -2.73 -10.16
C GLU A 71 -9.93 -1.42 -9.39
N ALA A 72 -10.06 -1.49 -8.06
CA ALA A 72 -10.25 -0.30 -7.23
C ALA A 72 -9.09 0.71 -7.36
N TYR A 73 -7.87 0.22 -7.51
CA TYR A 73 -6.66 1.04 -7.47
C TYR A 73 -5.97 1.21 -8.84
N ASP A 74 -6.61 0.76 -9.92
CA ASP A 74 -6.06 0.74 -11.29
C ASP A 74 -4.63 0.14 -11.36
N LEU A 75 -4.43 -0.99 -10.70
CA LEU A 75 -3.17 -1.74 -10.77
C LEU A 75 -3.13 -2.59 -12.05
N PRO A 76 -1.93 -3.00 -12.52
CA PRO A 76 -1.80 -3.95 -13.62
C PRO A 76 -2.71 -5.17 -13.42
N ARG A 77 -3.42 -5.60 -14.47
CA ARG A 77 -4.35 -6.74 -14.37
C ARG A 77 -3.62 -8.06 -14.11
N TYR A 78 -2.44 -8.22 -14.69
CA TYR A 78 -1.62 -9.42 -14.61
C TYR A 78 -0.24 -9.09 -14.04
N GLY A 79 0.49 -10.12 -13.62
CA GLY A 79 1.82 -9.99 -13.05
C GLY A 79 1.85 -9.56 -11.58
N GLU A 80 3.07 -9.33 -11.10
CA GLU A 80 3.33 -8.86 -9.75
C GLU A 80 3.00 -7.36 -9.64
N VAL A 81 2.44 -6.95 -8.51
CA VAL A 81 2.11 -5.53 -8.23
C VAL A 81 2.83 -5.01 -6.98
N ILE A 82 3.44 -5.91 -6.21
CA ILE A 82 4.23 -5.58 -5.04
C ILE A 82 5.60 -6.23 -5.17
N LEU A 83 6.64 -5.39 -5.25
CA LEU A 83 8.00 -5.82 -5.02
C LEU A 83 8.21 -6.04 -3.52
N LYS A 84 8.93 -7.11 -3.20
CA LYS A 84 9.28 -7.48 -1.84
C LYS A 84 10.77 -7.78 -1.78
N ARG A 85 11.47 -7.16 -0.83
CA ARG A 85 12.90 -7.45 -0.57
C ARG A 85 13.17 -7.56 0.92
N ARG A 86 14.20 -8.30 1.30
CA ARG A 86 14.65 -8.38 2.69
C ARG A 86 15.28 -7.05 3.10
N MET A 87 15.03 -6.60 4.32
CA MET A 87 15.69 -5.41 4.87
C MET A 87 17.20 -5.65 4.99
N PHE A 88 17.99 -4.64 4.67
CA PHE A 88 19.45 -4.71 4.83
C PHE A 88 19.82 -4.80 6.30
N ASN A 89 20.64 -5.80 6.66
CA ASN A 89 21.13 -6.04 8.02
C ASN A 89 20.05 -6.05 9.13
N SER A 90 18.81 -6.41 8.79
CA SER A 90 17.69 -6.42 9.73
C SER A 90 16.75 -7.59 9.49
N LYS A 91 15.91 -7.89 10.48
CA LYS A 91 14.82 -8.86 10.35
C LYS A 91 13.61 -8.15 9.75
N GLY A 92 13.08 -8.70 8.65
CA GLY A 92 11.87 -8.20 8.03
C GLY A 92 12.00 -7.99 6.52
N TYR A 93 10.93 -7.45 5.95
CA TYR A 93 10.82 -7.16 4.52
C TYR A 93 10.36 -5.73 4.29
N GLU A 94 10.78 -5.19 3.15
CA GLU A 94 10.29 -3.93 2.61
C GLU A 94 9.51 -4.19 1.34
N TYR A 95 8.56 -3.31 1.09
CA TYR A 95 7.60 -3.40 0.02
C TYR A 95 7.63 -2.13 -0.82
N LYS A 96 7.48 -2.29 -2.13
CA LYS A 96 7.28 -1.19 -3.08
C LYS A 96 6.16 -1.56 -4.04
N LEU A 97 5.25 -0.63 -4.26
CA LEU A 97 4.16 -0.79 -5.23
C LEU A 97 4.70 -0.63 -6.66
N ILE A 98 4.21 -1.45 -7.58
CA ILE A 98 4.44 -1.30 -9.03
C ILE A 98 3.20 -0.64 -9.60
N LEU A 99 3.37 0.53 -10.21
CA LEU A 99 2.27 1.26 -10.83
C LEU A 99 2.15 0.89 -12.30
N LYS A 100 0.95 1.05 -12.84
CA LYS A 100 0.66 0.76 -14.25
C LYS A 100 1.44 1.74 -15.13
N GLY A 101 2.37 1.23 -15.94
CA GLY A 101 3.21 2.03 -16.85
C GLY A 101 4.63 2.33 -16.35
N GLU A 102 5.03 1.82 -15.17
CA GLU A 102 6.44 1.53 -14.84
C GLU A 102 6.88 0.20 -15.46
#